data_AF-A0A2U2RU41-F1
#
_entry.id   AF-A0A2U2RU41-F1
#
_cell.length_a   1.000
_cell.length_b   1.000
_cell.length_c   1.000
_cell.angle_alpha   90.00
_cell.angle_beta   90.00
_cell.angle_gamma   90.00
#
_symmetry.space_group_name_H-M   'P 1'
#
loop_
_entity.id
_entity.type
_entity.pdbx_description
1 polymer ?
#
loop_
_entity_poly.entity_id
_entity_poly.type
_entity_poly.pdbx_seq_one_letter_code
_entity_poly.pdbx_strand_id
1 'polypeptide(L)'
;MKRFHGWEPGYTAEYDETGRLTGFTRETEWDETERDWMLALDDYESSICPGCGLPLEVCRNGEFQIDHEARVCWGSAHRAIAVKQWREEHPKDANGDHLMTMLTLKTE
;
A
#
# COMPACT_ATOMS: atom_id res chain seq x y z
N MET A 1 16.22 4.48 11.80
CA MET A 1 15.32 5.63 11.99
C MET A 1 15.87 6.48 13.13
N LYS A 2 16.71 7.48 12.86
CA LYS A 2 17.47 8.20 13.92
C LYS A 2 16.58 8.75 15.04
N ARG A 3 15.46 9.37 14.69
CA ARG A 3 14.53 9.99 15.65
C ARG A 3 13.91 9.00 16.63
N PHE A 4 13.63 7.77 16.18
CA PHE A 4 13.10 6.70 17.03
C PHE A 4 14.10 6.30 18.14
N HIS A 5 15.40 6.48 17.89
CA HIS A 5 16.46 6.21 18.84
C HIS A 5 16.85 7.42 19.69
N GLY A 6 16.01 8.45 19.77
CA GLY A 6 16.21 9.61 20.64
C GLY A 6 17.20 10.66 20.12
N TRP A 7 17.53 10.62 18.83
CA TRP A 7 18.34 11.65 18.19
C TRP A 7 17.54 12.95 17.96
N GLU A 8 18.21 14.09 18.15
CA GLU A 8 17.72 15.42 17.80
C GLU A 8 18.56 16.03 16.67
N PRO A 9 17.94 16.80 15.76
CA PRO A 9 18.62 17.40 14.62
C PRO A 9 19.64 18.46 15.00
N GLY A 10 20.82 18.39 14.39
CA GLY A 10 21.71 19.54 14.28
C GLY A 10 21.14 20.62 13.36
N TYR A 11 21.59 21.86 13.54
CA TYR A 11 21.22 23.00 12.72
C TYR A 11 22.46 23.77 12.26
N THR A 12 22.47 24.18 11.00
CA THR A 12 23.48 25.05 10.42
C THR A 12 22.80 26.34 9.94
N ALA A 13 23.26 27.47 10.46
CA ALA A 13 22.76 28.79 10.09
C ALA A 13 23.70 29.43 9.06
N GLU A 14 23.12 30.06 8.05
CA GLU A 14 23.84 30.79 7.00
C GLU A 14 23.61 32.28 7.17
N TYR A 15 24.69 33.05 7.04
CA TYR A 15 24.69 34.50 7.23
C TYR A 15 25.29 35.20 6.03
N ASP A 16 24.79 36.38 5.69
CA ASP A 16 25.40 37.25 4.69
C ASP A 16 26.60 38.03 5.23
N GLU A 17 27.23 38.83 4.36
CA GLU A 17 28.35 39.71 4.66
C GLU A 17 28.05 40.77 5.74
N THR A 18 26.78 41.07 5.98
CA THR A 18 26.34 42.00 7.04
C THR A 18 26.05 41.30 8.36
N GLY A 19 26.22 39.97 8.43
CA GLY A 19 25.90 39.15 9.59
C GLY A 19 24.40 38.89 9.76
N ARG A 20 23.58 39.17 8.74
CA ARG A 20 22.15 38.87 8.77
C ARG A 20 21.94 37.41 8.39
N LEU A 21 21.07 36.73 9.14
CA LEU A 21 20.66 35.35 8.85
C LEU A 21 19.93 35.29 7.49
N THR A 22 20.46 34.51 6.56
CA THR A 22 19.90 34.31 5.21
C THR A 22 19.33 32.93 5.01
N GLY A 23 19.75 31.93 5.79
CA GLY A 23 19.31 30.55 5.62
C GLY A 23 19.48 29.72 6.88
N PHE A 24 18.76 28.60 6.92
CA PHE A 24 18.90 27.59 7.95
C PHE A 24 18.77 26.22 7.28
N THR A 25 19.69 25.32 7.59
CA THR A 25 19.68 23.94 7.13
C THR A 25 19.63 23.02 8.35
N ARG A 26 18.66 22.11 8.35
CA ARG A 26 18.48 21.09 9.39
C ARG A 26 19.17 19.80 8.97
N GLU A 27 19.89 19.15 9.87
CA GLU A 27 20.42 17.81 9.62
C GLU A 27 19.28 16.85 9.27
N THR A 28 19.46 16.08 8.20
CA THR A 28 18.45 15.11 7.77
C THR A 28 18.38 13.95 8.75
N GLU A 29 17.17 13.55 9.11
CA GLU A 29 16.95 12.40 10.00
C GLU A 29 17.21 11.06 9.33
N TRP A 30 17.26 11.03 7.99
CA TRP A 30 17.34 9.80 7.21
C TRP A 30 18.71 9.68 6.56
N ASP A 31 19.33 8.52 6.72
CA ASP A 31 20.48 8.19 5.88
C ASP A 31 20.05 7.86 4.43
N GLU A 32 21.03 7.67 3.55
CA GLU A 32 20.79 7.36 2.13
C GLU A 32 20.02 6.04 1.97
N THR A 33 20.34 5.03 2.78
CA THR A 33 19.71 3.70 2.71
C THR A 33 18.24 3.77 3.16
N GLU A 34 17.95 4.49 4.23
CA GLU A 34 16.60 4.72 4.73
C GLU A 34 15.74 5.47 3.71
N ARG A 35 16.33 6.44 3.01
CA ARG A 35 15.66 7.15 1.92
C ARG A 35 15.35 6.21 0.76
N ASP A 36 16.31 5.39 0.36
CA ASP A 36 16.11 4.43 -0.73
C ASP A 36 15.03 3.41 -0.40
N TRP A 37 14.94 2.95 0.85
CA TRP A 37 13.87 2.06 1.29
C TRP A 37 12.49 2.69 1.18
N MET A 38 12.36 3.96 1.55
CA MET A 38 11.08 4.65 1.51
C MET A 38 10.64 5.00 0.08
N LEU A 39 11.59 5.28 -0.81
CA LEU A 39 11.32 5.42 -2.23
C LEU A 39 10.89 4.07 -2.85
N ALA A 40 11.60 2.99 -2.53
CA ALA A 40 11.23 1.66 -3.00
C ALA A 40 9.86 1.20 -2.47
N LEU A 41 9.51 1.58 -1.24
CA LEU A 41 8.19 1.34 -0.68
C LEU A 41 7.10 2.10 -1.45
N ASP A 42 7.32 3.38 -1.77
CA ASP A 42 6.38 4.19 -2.56
C ASP A 42 6.15 3.61 -3.97
N ASP A 43 7.23 3.18 -4.63
CA ASP A 43 7.17 2.49 -5.93
C ASP A 43 6.35 1.19 -5.82
N TYR A 44 6.59 0.39 -4.78
CA TYR A 44 5.85 -0.85 -4.54
C TYR A 44 4.37 -0.58 -4.25
N GLU A 45 4.04 0.33 -3.33
CA GLU A 45 2.66 0.67 -2.97
C GLU A 45 1.89 1.24 -4.17
N SER A 46 2.56 2.03 -5.01
CA SER A 46 2.00 2.54 -6.27
C SER A 46 1.72 1.44 -7.31
N SER A 47 2.41 0.30 -7.22
CA SER A 47 2.25 -0.84 -8.12
C SER A 47 1.08 -1.78 -7.76
N ILE A 48 0.51 -1.66 -6.55
CA ILE A 48 -0.56 -2.51 -6.04
C ILE A 48 -1.89 -1.73 -5.89
N CYS A 49 -3.00 -2.46 -5.85
CA CYS A 49 -4.31 -1.86 -5.60
C CYS A 49 -4.48 -1.55 -4.10
N PRO A 50 -4.84 -0.30 -3.71
CA PRO A 50 -5.05 0.05 -2.30
C PRO A 50 -6.29 -0.64 -1.69
N GLY A 51 -7.18 -1.18 -2.52
CA GLY A 51 -8.39 -1.87 -2.06
C GLY A 51 -8.18 -3.34 -1.71
N CYS A 52 -7.45 -4.09 -2.53
CA CYS A 52 -7.28 -5.54 -2.36
C CYS A 52 -5.83 -6.00 -2.19
N GLY A 53 -4.84 -5.11 -2.34
CA GLY A 53 -3.42 -5.42 -2.22
C GLY A 53 -2.83 -6.24 -3.37
N LEU A 54 -3.59 -6.55 -4.42
CA LEU A 54 -3.09 -7.26 -5.60
C LEU A 54 -2.35 -6.30 -6.55
N PRO A 55 -1.36 -6.80 -7.32
CA PRO A 55 -0.74 -6.03 -8.41
C PRO A 55 -1.79 -5.39 -9.30
N LEU A 56 -1.58 -4.14 -9.71
CA LEU A 56 -2.56 -3.40 -10.51
C LEU A 56 -2.91 -4.10 -11.82
N GLU A 57 -1.96 -4.78 -12.44
CA GLU A 57 -2.18 -5.62 -13.62
C GLU A 57 -3.17 -6.76 -13.34
N VAL A 58 -3.04 -7.48 -12.22
CA VAL A 58 -3.97 -8.55 -11.82
C VAL A 58 -5.32 -7.98 -11.40
N CYS A 59 -5.30 -6.90 -10.62
CA CYS A 59 -6.51 -6.23 -10.14
C CYS A 59 -7.25 -5.48 -11.26
N ARG A 60 -6.66 -5.21 -12.42
CA ARG A 60 -7.35 -4.55 -13.55
C ARG A 60 -7.49 -5.47 -14.77
N ASN A 61 -6.94 -6.69 -14.73
CA ASN A 61 -7.03 -7.62 -15.84
C ASN A 61 -8.48 -8.03 -16.08
N GLY A 62 -8.91 -7.94 -17.35
CA GLY A 62 -10.26 -8.19 -17.81
C GLY A 62 -10.69 -9.65 -17.91
N GLU A 63 -9.88 -10.61 -17.40
CA GLU A 63 -10.37 -11.97 -17.09
C GLU A 63 -11.48 -11.93 -16.03
N PHE A 64 -11.47 -10.88 -15.21
CA PHE A 64 -12.49 -10.54 -14.24
C PHE A 64 -13.53 -9.62 -14.91
N GLN A 65 -14.45 -10.21 -15.68
CA GLN A 65 -15.46 -9.51 -16.49
C GLN A 65 -16.61 -8.96 -15.63
N ILE A 66 -16.50 -7.74 -15.13
CA ILE A 66 -17.68 -6.88 -14.90
C ILE A 66 -17.39 -5.61 -15.71
N ASP A 67 -18.41 -4.89 -16.14
CA ASP A 67 -18.25 -3.63 -16.87
C ASP A 67 -18.83 -2.53 -16.00
N HIS A 68 -18.02 -1.53 -15.64
CA HIS A 68 -18.54 -0.31 -15.03
C HIS A 68 -17.55 0.84 -15.12
N GLU A 69 -18.08 2.02 -15.45
CA GLU A 69 -17.40 3.31 -15.54
C GLU A 69 -16.86 3.84 -14.18
N ALA A 70 -17.03 3.08 -13.09
CA ALA A 70 -16.56 3.45 -11.77
C ALA A 70 -15.18 2.84 -11.46
N ARG A 71 -14.31 3.61 -10.79
CA ARG A 71 -12.99 3.16 -10.30
C ARG A 71 -13.13 2.14 -9.17
N VAL A 72 -13.52 0.91 -9.49
CA VAL A 72 -13.75 -0.15 -8.51
C VAL A 72 -12.60 -1.15 -8.54
N CYS A 73 -12.33 -1.71 -7.36
CA CYS A 73 -11.37 -2.79 -7.19
C CYS A 73 -11.98 -4.14 -7.64
N TRP A 74 -11.53 -4.66 -8.78
CA TRP A 74 -11.98 -5.94 -9.34
C TRP A 74 -11.78 -7.11 -8.39
N GLY A 75 -10.61 -7.19 -7.74
CA GLY A 75 -10.30 -8.26 -6.80
C GLY A 75 -11.32 -8.37 -5.67
N SER A 76 -11.76 -7.24 -5.11
CA SER A 76 -12.77 -7.22 -4.04
C SER A 76 -14.16 -7.58 -4.55
N ALA A 77 -14.55 -7.08 -5.73
CA ALA A 77 -15.84 -7.41 -6.34
C ALA A 77 -15.96 -8.92 -6.63
N HIS A 78 -14.93 -9.53 -7.22
CA HIS A 78 -14.93 -10.95 -7.53
C HIS A 78 -14.88 -11.83 -6.28
N ARG A 79 -14.15 -11.42 -5.22
CA ARG A 79 -14.22 -12.12 -3.92
C ARG A 79 -15.64 -12.11 -3.37
N ALA A 80 -16.35 -10.98 -3.42
CA ALA A 80 -17.72 -10.91 -2.94
C ALA A 80 -18.67 -11.83 -3.74
N ILE A 81 -18.51 -11.89 -5.07
CA ILE A 81 -19.28 -12.80 -5.94
C ILE A 81 -18.97 -14.27 -5.60
N ALA A 82 -17.69 -14.63 -5.50
CA ALA A 82 -17.28 -16.00 -5.19
C ALA A 82 -17.78 -16.46 -3.81
N VAL A 83 -17.70 -15.58 -2.79
CA VAL A 83 -18.25 -15.86 -1.45
C VAL A 83 -19.76 -16.06 -1.51
N LYS A 84 -20.48 -15.26 -2.31
CA LYS A 84 -21.92 -15.42 -2.50
C LYS A 84 -22.26 -16.77 -3.14
N GLN A 85 -21.61 -17.11 -4.25
CA GLN A 85 -21.79 -18.39 -4.95
C GLN A 85 -21.50 -19.57 -4.02
N TRP A 86 -20.39 -19.52 -3.28
CA TRP A 86 -20.04 -20.58 -2.33
C TRP A 86 -21.12 -20.76 -1.25
N ARG A 87 -21.67 -19.67 -0.70
CA ARG A 87 -22.75 -19.74 0.30
C ARG A 87 -24.04 -20.34 -0.24
N GLU A 88 -24.36 -20.07 -1.51
CA GLU A 88 -25.51 -20.66 -2.20
C GLU A 88 -25.33 -22.17 -2.39
N GLU A 89 -24.10 -22.61 -2.70
CA GLU A 89 -23.75 -24.04 -2.83
C GLU A 89 -23.66 -24.76 -1.47
N HIS A 90 -23.30 -24.04 -0.40
CA HIS A 90 -23.05 -24.59 0.94
C HIS A 90 -23.95 -23.92 2.01
N PRO A 91 -25.29 -24.02 1.89
CA PRO A 91 -26.22 -23.26 2.73
C PRO A 91 -26.17 -23.65 4.22
N LYS A 92 -25.68 -24.86 4.54
CA LYS A 92 -25.51 -25.34 5.92
C LYS A 92 -24.25 -24.79 6.60
N ASP A 93 -23.26 -24.38 5.81
CA ASP A 93 -21.96 -23.90 6.27
C ASP A 93 -21.82 -22.37 6.07
N ALA A 94 -22.88 -21.70 5.62
CA ALA A 94 -22.89 -20.27 5.29
C ALA A 94 -22.53 -19.33 6.45
N ASN A 95 -22.70 -19.80 7.69
CA ASN A 95 -22.36 -19.10 8.93
C ASN A 95 -21.06 -19.60 9.59
N GLY A 96 -20.33 -20.51 8.95
CA GLY A 96 -19.09 -21.07 9.46
C GLY A 96 -17.89 -20.15 9.18
N ASP A 97 -17.02 -19.97 10.16
CA ASP A 97 -15.80 -19.13 10.12
C ASP A 97 -14.78 -19.51 9.02
N HIS A 98 -15.03 -20.59 8.27
CA HIS A 98 -14.09 -21.21 7.32
C HIS A 98 -13.92 -20.40 6.02
N LEU A 99 -14.84 -19.48 5.73
CA LEU A 99 -14.87 -18.68 4.51
C LEU A 99 -13.65 -17.76 4.36
N MET A 100 -12.98 -17.40 5.46
CA MET A 100 -11.82 -16.49 5.44
C MET A 100 -10.51 -17.17 5.04
N THR A 101 -10.44 -18.52 5.04
CA THR A 101 -9.17 -19.27 4.92
C THR A 101 -8.99 -19.95 3.54
N MET A 102 -10.05 -20.11 2.73
CA MET A 102 -10.02 -20.91 1.49
C MET A 102 -10.09 -20.12 0.17
N LEU A 103 -9.68 -18.85 0.16
CA LEU A 103 -9.54 -18.06 -1.09
C LEU A 103 -8.07 -17.86 -1.47
N THR A 104 -7.22 -18.84 -1.16
CA THR A 104 -5.91 -18.99 -1.79
C THR A 104 -6.09 -19.41 -3.24
N LEU A 105 -5.43 -18.68 -4.15
CA LEU A 105 -5.37 -18.96 -5.58
C LEU A 105 -5.10 -20.45 -5.80
N LYS A 106 -6.02 -21.17 -6.45
CA LYS A 106 -5.72 -22.47 -7.04
C LYS A 106 -4.79 -22.20 -8.22
N THR A 107 -3.50 -22.42 -8.05
CA THR A 107 -2.58 -22.61 -9.17
C THR A 107 -2.87 -23.98 -9.78
N GLU A 108 -3.04 -24.02 -11.10
CA GLU A 108 -3.22 -25.24 -11.90
C GLU A 108 -2.03 -26.20 -11.80
#